data_AF-A0A6I0G8I5-F1
#
_entry.id   AF-A0A6I0G8I5-F1
#
_cell.length_a   1.000
_cell.length_b   1.000
_cell.length_c   1.000
_cell.angle_alpha   90.00
_cell.angle_beta   90.00
_cell.angle_gamma   90.00
#
_symmetry.space_group_name_H-M   'P 1'
#
loop_
_entity.id
_entity.type
_entity.pdbx_description
1 polymer ?
#
loop_
_entity_poly.entity_id
_entity_poly.type
_entity_poly.pdbx_seq_one_letter_code
_entity_poly.pdbx_strand_id
1 'polypeptide(L)'
;MDRRQQVFVKLKLKAKALGFNSKELKGIAAKIADNLESQEDASEEDVNAEIDEKIEAVLPYLTFGQSQANRLLDEWKKNHPEAEPDDEPNDNFPNDTPKPASKKKLQDKEENKDEEPAWFKAYREQQDARFAALEGEKTSSLRKSKLESLLKDTGTFGNRTLKSFSKMNFENDEEFEQFLSEVEEDLKAYNQERADAGLSTLGTPPAAGTGKPDKEIELLTDAEIDSIVNNF
;
A
#
# COMPACT_ATOMS: atom_id res chain seq x y z
N MET A 1 -21.55 -7.31 7.47
CA MET A 1 -20.79 -7.44 8.74
C MET A 1 -19.81 -6.27 8.80
N ASP A 2 -19.63 -5.60 9.94
CA ASP A 2 -18.70 -4.45 10.04
C ASP A 2 -17.26 -4.82 9.65
N ARG A 3 -16.58 -4.01 8.80
CA ARG A 3 -15.24 -4.34 8.26
C ARG A 3 -14.22 -4.55 9.38
N ARG A 4 -14.28 -3.72 10.43
CA ARG A 4 -13.41 -3.86 11.62
C ARG A 4 -13.64 -5.18 12.35
N GLN A 5 -14.89 -5.62 12.43
CA GLN A 5 -15.24 -6.91 13.04
C GLN A 5 -14.77 -8.09 12.19
N GLN A 6 -14.86 -8.01 10.86
CA GLN A 6 -14.35 -9.06 9.95
C GLN A 6 -12.84 -9.21 10.08
N VAL A 7 -12.10 -8.10 10.04
CA VAL A 7 -10.65 -8.06 10.26
C VAL A 7 -10.30 -8.63 11.63
N PHE A 8 -11.02 -8.23 12.70
CA PHE A 8 -10.75 -8.71 14.05
C PHE A 8 -10.87 -10.22 14.18
N VAL A 9 -11.90 -10.84 13.59
CA VAL A 9 -12.10 -12.30 13.66
C VAL A 9 -10.95 -13.03 12.99
N LYS A 10 -10.56 -12.62 11.77
CA LYS A 10 -9.43 -13.23 11.03
C LYS A 10 -8.10 -13.00 11.74
N LEU A 11 -7.84 -11.77 12.19
CA LEU A 11 -6.61 -11.41 12.88
C LEU A 11 -6.46 -12.21 14.18
N LYS A 12 -7.55 -12.37 14.95
CA LYS A 12 -7.53 -13.16 16.19
C LYS A 12 -7.15 -14.62 15.96
N LEU A 13 -7.59 -15.22 14.84
CA LEU A 13 -7.23 -16.59 14.50
C LEU A 13 -5.75 -16.69 14.11
N LYS A 14 -5.29 -15.81 13.21
CA LYS A 14 -3.91 -15.83 12.70
C LYS A 14 -2.87 -15.41 13.75
N ALA A 15 -3.20 -14.47 14.64
CA ALA A 15 -2.31 -13.99 15.71
C ALA A 15 -2.46 -14.74 17.04
N LYS A 16 -3.24 -15.84 17.08
CA LYS A 16 -3.52 -16.58 18.33
C LYS A 16 -2.26 -17.04 19.07
N ALA A 17 -1.23 -17.45 18.33
CA ALA A 17 0.03 -17.92 18.89
C ALA A 17 0.85 -16.79 19.55
N LEU A 18 0.54 -15.54 19.26
CA LEU A 18 1.28 -14.38 19.76
C LEU A 18 0.77 -13.88 21.13
N GLY A 19 -0.38 -14.37 21.61
CA GLY A 19 -0.85 -14.09 22.97
C GLY A 19 -1.41 -12.68 23.21
N PHE A 20 -1.67 -11.89 22.16
CA PHE A 20 -2.33 -10.58 22.30
C PHE A 20 -3.72 -10.70 22.90
N ASN A 21 -4.09 -9.74 23.74
CA ASN A 21 -5.43 -9.67 24.30
C ASN A 21 -6.44 -9.09 23.29
N SER A 22 -7.73 -9.28 23.57
CA SER A 22 -8.82 -8.85 22.69
C SER A 22 -8.82 -7.34 22.40
N LYS A 23 -8.42 -6.50 23.38
CA LYS A 23 -8.40 -5.05 23.22
C LYS A 23 -7.29 -4.61 22.26
N GLU A 24 -6.11 -5.20 22.38
CA GLU A 24 -4.97 -4.96 21.48
C GLU A 24 -5.30 -5.37 20.05
N LEU A 25 -5.84 -6.58 19.88
CA LEU A 25 -6.26 -7.09 18.57
C LEU A 25 -7.35 -6.23 17.92
N LYS A 26 -8.29 -5.69 18.70
CA LYS A 26 -9.30 -4.75 18.18
C LYS A 26 -8.68 -3.44 17.71
N GLY A 27 -7.68 -2.92 18.42
CA GLY A 27 -6.95 -1.72 18.01
C GLY A 27 -6.19 -1.92 16.70
N ILE A 28 -5.52 -3.07 16.56
CA ILE A 28 -4.81 -3.44 15.33
C ILE A 28 -5.81 -3.66 14.19
N ALA A 29 -6.92 -4.36 14.44
CA ALA A 29 -7.96 -4.61 13.45
C ALA A 29 -8.60 -3.31 12.93
N ALA A 30 -8.80 -2.32 13.81
CA ALA A 30 -9.29 -1.00 13.39
C ALA A 30 -8.31 -0.32 12.41
N LYS A 31 -7.01 -0.33 12.72
CA LYS A 31 -5.98 0.24 11.83
C LYS A 31 -5.89 -0.49 10.50
N ILE A 32 -6.00 -1.81 10.48
CA ILE A 32 -6.01 -2.58 9.23
C ILE A 32 -7.26 -2.25 8.41
N ALA A 33 -8.43 -2.20 9.05
CA ALA A 33 -9.69 -1.89 8.39
C ALA A 33 -9.73 -0.47 7.80
N ASP A 34 -9.13 0.51 8.50
CA ASP A 34 -9.04 1.90 8.02
C ASP A 34 -8.11 2.06 6.80
N ASN A 35 -7.25 1.06 6.52
CA ASN A 35 -6.33 1.01 5.38
C ASN A 35 -6.74 -0.01 4.30
N LEU A 36 -7.99 -0.48 4.34
CA LEU A 36 -8.56 -1.27 3.25
C LEU A 36 -8.97 -0.33 2.11
N GLU A 37 -8.56 -0.68 0.90
CA GLU A 37 -8.77 0.10 -0.32
C GLU A 37 -9.96 -0.42 -1.15
N SER A 38 -10.49 -1.61 -0.84
CA SER A 38 -11.68 -2.17 -1.48
C SER A 38 -12.86 -1.19 -1.45
N GLN A 39 -13.45 -0.95 -2.63
CA GLN A 39 -14.66 -0.15 -2.79
C GLN A 39 -15.85 -0.74 -2.00
N GLU A 40 -16.86 0.06 -1.70
CA GLU A 40 -18.01 -0.38 -0.88
C GLU A 40 -18.85 -1.49 -1.55
N ASP A 41 -18.79 -1.60 -2.86
CA ASP A 41 -19.47 -2.57 -3.72
C ASP A 41 -18.59 -3.78 -4.12
N ALA A 42 -17.36 -3.86 -3.61
CA ALA A 42 -16.48 -5.01 -3.83
C ALA A 42 -17.11 -6.31 -3.30
N SER A 43 -16.82 -7.42 -3.98
CA SER A 43 -17.35 -8.72 -3.57
C SER A 43 -16.81 -9.13 -2.20
N GLU A 44 -17.58 -9.92 -1.43
CA GLU A 44 -17.11 -10.41 -0.13
C GLU A 44 -15.84 -11.26 -0.24
N GLU A 45 -15.59 -11.88 -1.40
CA GLU A 45 -14.39 -12.66 -1.66
C GLU A 45 -13.16 -11.75 -1.82
N ASP A 46 -13.27 -10.68 -2.61
CA ASP A 46 -12.19 -9.70 -2.80
C ASP A 46 -11.84 -8.97 -1.49
N VAL A 47 -12.87 -8.55 -0.74
CA VAL A 47 -12.69 -7.93 0.58
C VAL A 47 -11.98 -8.88 1.55
N ASN A 48 -12.35 -10.16 1.54
CA ASN A 48 -11.70 -11.14 2.41
C ASN A 48 -10.24 -11.42 2.01
N ALA A 49 -9.94 -11.42 0.71
CA ALA A 49 -8.58 -11.59 0.20
C ALA A 49 -7.69 -10.40 0.60
N GLU A 50 -8.17 -9.17 0.44
CA GLU A 50 -7.44 -7.97 0.86
C GLU A 50 -7.20 -7.97 2.38
N ILE A 51 -8.22 -8.33 3.18
CA ILE A 51 -8.08 -8.44 4.63
C ILE A 51 -6.99 -9.47 4.99
N ASP A 52 -6.97 -10.62 4.32
CA ASP A 52 -5.97 -11.64 4.57
C ASP A 52 -4.56 -11.17 4.20
N GLU A 53 -4.40 -10.49 3.07
CA GLU A 53 -3.13 -9.88 2.63
C GLU A 53 -2.61 -8.87 3.65
N LYS A 54 -3.46 -7.93 4.08
CA LYS A 54 -3.08 -6.87 5.03
C LYS A 54 -2.79 -7.44 6.41
N ILE A 55 -3.50 -8.50 6.84
CA ILE A 55 -3.16 -9.22 8.08
C ILE A 55 -1.79 -9.90 7.94
N GLU A 56 -1.54 -10.60 6.84
CA GLU A 56 -0.27 -11.30 6.60
C GLU A 56 0.92 -10.33 6.55
N ALA A 57 0.73 -9.14 5.98
CA ALA A 57 1.73 -8.08 6.02
C ALA A 57 2.07 -7.62 7.45
N VAL A 58 1.10 -7.64 8.38
CA VAL A 58 1.26 -7.16 9.76
C VAL A 58 1.78 -8.25 10.72
N LEU A 59 1.51 -9.53 10.46
CA LEU A 59 1.90 -10.65 11.34
C LEU A 59 3.41 -10.71 11.68
N PRO A 60 4.35 -10.50 10.74
CA PRO A 60 5.78 -10.49 11.06
C PRO A 60 6.14 -9.44 12.12
N TYR A 61 5.56 -8.24 12.02
CA TYR A 61 5.80 -7.16 12.97
C TYR A 61 5.22 -7.46 14.35
N LEU A 62 4.02 -8.06 14.40
CA LEU A 62 3.42 -8.49 15.65
C LEU A 62 4.26 -9.59 16.34
N THR A 63 4.78 -10.52 15.56
CA THR A 63 5.66 -11.60 16.04
C THR A 63 6.97 -11.04 16.60
N PHE A 64 7.58 -10.09 15.89
CA PHE A 64 8.78 -9.41 16.35
C PHE A 64 8.53 -8.58 17.62
N GLY A 65 7.46 -7.79 17.66
CA GLY A 65 7.09 -7.01 18.85
C GLY A 65 6.91 -7.90 20.08
N GLN A 66 6.31 -9.07 19.89
CA GLN A 66 6.14 -10.07 20.94
C GLN A 66 7.48 -10.69 21.39
N SER A 67 8.40 -11.00 20.47
CA SER A 67 9.72 -11.53 20.84
C SER A 67 10.52 -10.52 21.66
N GLN A 68 10.42 -9.22 21.34
CA GLN A 68 11.10 -8.17 22.11
C GLN A 68 10.49 -7.98 23.51
N ALA A 69 9.16 -8.01 23.61
CA ALA A 69 8.49 -7.95 24.91
C ALA A 69 8.88 -9.13 25.81
N ASN A 70 8.94 -10.35 25.25
CA ASN A 70 9.38 -11.53 25.97
C ASN A 70 10.84 -11.42 26.39
N ARG A 71 11.73 -10.96 25.50
CA ARG A 71 13.14 -10.75 25.83
C ARG A 71 13.32 -9.74 26.96
N LEU A 72 12.60 -8.63 26.94
CA LEU A 72 12.66 -7.63 28.01
C LEU A 72 12.14 -8.20 29.33
N LEU A 73 11.06 -8.99 29.28
CA LEU A 73 10.51 -9.67 30.45
C LEU A 73 11.52 -10.69 31.02
N ASP A 74 12.19 -11.45 30.16
CA ASP A 74 13.19 -12.43 30.56
C ASP A 74 14.44 -11.77 31.14
N GLU A 75 14.91 -10.66 30.54
CA GLU A 75 16.00 -9.84 31.09
C GLU A 75 15.63 -9.24 32.44
N TRP A 76 14.38 -8.78 32.60
CA TRP A 76 13.87 -8.27 33.88
C TRP A 76 13.84 -9.37 34.95
N LYS A 77 13.28 -10.55 34.64
CA LYS A 77 13.25 -11.70 35.56
C LYS A 77 14.65 -12.19 35.95
N LYS A 78 15.61 -12.15 35.02
CA LYS A 78 17.00 -12.52 35.29
C LYS A 78 17.69 -11.56 36.26
N ASN A 79 17.38 -10.27 36.17
CA ASN A 79 17.98 -9.23 37.01
C ASN A 79 17.19 -8.98 38.31
N HIS A 80 15.97 -9.49 38.39
CA HIS A 80 15.10 -9.51 39.55
C HIS A 80 14.64 -10.95 39.80
N PRO A 81 15.56 -11.86 40.20
CA PRO A 81 15.15 -13.20 40.61
C PRO A 81 14.11 -13.04 41.72
N GLU A 82 12.96 -13.69 41.55
CA GLU A 82 11.96 -13.77 42.62
C GLU A 82 12.69 -14.29 43.85
N ALA A 83 12.71 -13.49 44.93
CA ALA A 83 13.10 -14.01 46.23
C ALA A 83 12.24 -15.24 46.46
N GLU A 84 12.87 -16.38 46.77
CA GLU A 84 12.11 -17.58 47.11
C GLU A 84 11.05 -17.21 48.15
N PRO A 85 9.82 -17.72 48.03
CA PRO A 85 8.88 -17.61 49.12
C PRO A 85 9.56 -18.30 50.30
N ASP A 86 9.99 -17.50 51.28
CA ASP A 86 10.50 -17.99 52.55
C ASP A 86 9.32 -18.72 53.20
N ASP A 87 9.26 -20.03 53.00
CA ASP A 87 8.33 -20.95 53.64
C ASP A 87 8.68 -21.01 55.15
N GLU A 88 8.36 -19.94 55.88
CA GLU A 88 8.13 -20.00 57.31
C GLU A 88 6.64 -19.72 57.59
N PRO A 89 5.85 -20.71 58.04
CA PRO A 89 4.49 -20.48 58.45
C PRO A 89 4.52 -19.86 59.85
N ASN A 90 4.57 -18.52 59.93
CA ASN A 90 4.35 -17.86 61.20
C ASN A 90 2.86 -17.58 61.40
N ASP A 91 2.17 -18.59 61.95
CA ASP A 91 0.89 -18.46 62.62
C ASP A 91 1.01 -17.44 63.78
N ASN A 92 0.65 -16.18 63.52
CA ASN A 92 0.04 -15.32 64.55
C ASN A 92 -0.60 -14.05 63.96
N PHE A 93 -1.92 -14.08 63.82
CA PHE A 93 -2.76 -12.90 64.00
C PHE A 93 -3.29 -12.93 65.45
N PRO A 94 -3.54 -11.81 66.17
CA PRO A 94 -4.31 -10.68 65.62
C PRO A 94 -4.05 -9.25 66.17
N ASN A 95 -4.46 -8.29 65.32
CA ASN A 95 -5.20 -7.05 65.60
C ASN A 95 -4.53 -5.66 65.77
N ASP A 96 -5.19 -4.69 65.10
CA ASP A 96 -5.38 -3.24 65.36
C ASP A 96 -4.36 -2.14 65.00
N THR A 97 -4.56 -1.56 63.78
CA THR A 97 -4.56 -0.10 63.43
C THR A 97 -3.21 0.70 63.33
N PRO A 98 -3.12 1.96 62.77
CA PRO A 98 -2.46 2.21 61.48
C PRO A 98 -1.38 3.35 61.42
N LYS A 99 -0.22 3.09 60.77
CA LYS A 99 0.78 4.03 60.12
C LYS A 99 1.42 5.15 61.02
N PRO A 100 2.51 5.89 60.62
CA PRO A 100 3.32 5.85 59.39
C PRO A 100 4.87 5.99 59.55
N ALA A 101 5.54 5.93 58.39
CA ALA A 101 6.80 6.58 58.00
C ALA A 101 8.16 5.93 58.36
N SER A 102 8.84 5.46 57.30
CA SER A 102 10.30 5.62 57.17
C SER A 102 10.66 5.76 55.70
N LYS A 103 11.06 6.98 55.33
CA LYS A 103 11.62 7.32 54.02
C LYS A 103 12.94 6.56 53.84
N LYS A 104 13.00 5.57 52.96
CA LYS A 104 14.27 5.08 52.41
C LYS A 104 14.53 5.83 51.11
N LYS A 105 15.59 6.65 51.14
CA LYS A 105 16.13 7.38 49.99
C LYS A 105 16.44 6.38 48.87
N LEU A 106 15.77 6.52 47.73
CA LEU A 106 16.27 6.04 46.44
C LEU A 106 17.48 6.91 46.11
N GLN A 107 18.64 6.28 46.01
CA GLN A 107 19.84 6.92 45.49
C GLN A 107 19.59 7.21 44.00
N ASP A 108 19.70 8.49 43.64
CA ASP A 108 19.88 8.95 42.28
C ASP A 108 21.02 8.17 41.63
N LYS A 109 20.67 7.37 40.63
CA LYS A 109 21.56 7.00 39.55
C LYS A 109 21.05 7.75 38.33
N GLU A 110 21.57 8.96 38.15
CA GLU A 110 21.63 9.61 36.85
C GLU A 110 22.50 8.74 35.94
N GLU A 111 21.90 7.77 35.27
CA GLU A 111 22.49 7.12 34.11
C GLU A 111 21.59 7.45 32.92
N ASN A 112 22.10 8.35 32.06
CA ASN A 112 21.57 8.77 30.76
C ASN A 112 20.52 7.81 30.16
N LYS A 113 19.24 8.21 30.22
CA LYS A 113 18.09 7.41 29.74
C LYS A 113 17.53 7.89 28.39
N ASP A 114 18.30 8.61 27.59
CA ASP A 114 17.83 9.13 26.30
C ASP A 114 18.46 8.46 25.07
N GLU A 115 19.33 7.46 25.24
CA GLU A 115 19.82 6.68 24.11
C GLU A 115 18.98 5.41 23.94
N GLU A 116 18.16 5.43 22.90
CA GLU A 116 17.52 4.25 22.34
C GLU A 116 18.52 3.08 22.22
N PRO A 117 18.16 1.85 22.65
CA PRO A 117 19.09 0.73 22.65
C PRO A 117 19.74 0.55 21.28
N ALA A 118 21.06 0.29 21.24
CA ALA A 118 21.81 0.20 19.99
C ALA A 118 21.22 -0.80 18.98
N TRP A 119 20.61 -1.90 19.46
CA TRP A 119 19.89 -2.85 18.61
C TRP A 119 18.59 -2.28 18.02
N PHE A 120 17.89 -1.38 18.74
CA PHE A 120 16.68 -0.71 18.26
C PHE A 120 17.01 0.38 17.24
N LYS A 121 18.13 1.10 17.43
CA LYS A 121 18.67 2.01 16.40
C LYS A 121 19.00 1.24 15.11
N ALA A 122 19.77 0.14 15.22
CA ALA A 122 20.12 -0.69 14.06
C ALA A 122 18.89 -1.31 13.37
N TYR A 123 17.89 -1.75 14.14
CA TYR A 123 16.65 -2.28 13.57
C TYR A 123 15.81 -1.18 12.92
N ARG A 124 15.66 -0.01 13.54
CA ARG A 124 14.93 1.12 12.95
C ARG A 124 15.58 1.56 11.65
N GLU A 125 16.89 1.77 11.64
CA GLU A 125 17.64 2.13 10.42
C GLU A 125 17.47 1.06 9.33
N GLN A 126 17.48 -0.23 9.68
CA GLN A 126 17.22 -1.32 8.73
C GLN A 126 15.78 -1.32 8.21
N GLN A 127 14.79 -1.07 9.07
CA GLN A 127 13.39 -0.99 8.65
C GLN A 127 13.14 0.27 7.83
N ASP A 128 13.64 1.43 8.23
CA ASP A 128 13.54 2.69 7.48
C ASP A 128 14.17 2.54 6.09
N ALA A 129 15.32 1.86 5.98
CA ALA A 129 15.92 1.53 4.68
C ALA A 129 15.06 0.58 3.85
N ARG A 130 14.41 -0.41 4.48
CA ARG A 130 13.47 -1.32 3.80
C ARG A 130 12.17 -0.64 3.40
N PHE A 131 11.63 0.26 4.22
CA PHE A 131 10.46 1.06 3.94
C PHE A 131 10.77 2.05 2.81
N ALA A 132 11.91 2.74 2.85
CA ALA A 132 12.35 3.61 1.76
C ALA A 132 12.55 2.83 0.45
N ALA A 133 13.09 1.61 0.50
CA ALA A 133 13.22 0.75 -0.67
C ALA A 133 11.86 0.27 -1.20
N LEU A 134 10.94 -0.12 -0.31
CA LEU A 134 9.58 -0.54 -0.67
C LEU A 134 8.73 0.62 -1.19
N GLU A 135 8.85 1.81 -0.61
CA GLU A 135 8.24 3.04 -1.12
C GLU A 135 8.82 3.35 -2.49
N GLY A 136 10.15 3.32 -2.67
CA GLY A 136 10.77 3.49 -3.98
C GLY A 136 10.28 2.48 -5.03
N GLU A 137 10.15 1.20 -4.67
CA GLU A 137 9.65 0.14 -5.54
C GLU A 137 8.16 0.30 -5.86
N LYS A 138 7.31 0.61 -4.86
CA LYS A 138 5.88 0.91 -5.07
C LYS A 138 5.68 2.13 -5.95
N THR A 139 6.44 3.19 -5.73
CA THR A 139 6.35 4.41 -6.52
C THR A 139 6.82 4.13 -7.96
N SER A 140 7.90 3.38 -8.16
CA SER A 140 8.34 2.94 -9.49
C SER A 140 7.26 2.11 -10.21
N SER A 141 6.65 1.15 -9.51
CA SER A 141 5.57 0.31 -10.06
C SER A 141 4.32 1.12 -10.40
N LEU A 142 3.92 2.07 -9.55
CA LEU A 142 2.76 2.92 -9.77
C LEU A 142 2.98 3.86 -10.96
N ARG A 143 4.15 4.51 -11.04
CA ARG A 143 4.57 5.36 -12.16
C ARG A 143 4.56 4.57 -13.48
N LYS A 144 5.10 3.35 -13.45
CA LYS A 144 5.07 2.44 -14.60
C LYS A 144 3.63 2.10 -15.03
N SER A 145 2.77 1.76 -14.08
CA SER A 145 1.37 1.42 -14.36
C SER A 145 0.59 2.59 -14.97
N LYS A 146 0.80 3.83 -14.48
CA LYS A 146 0.21 5.04 -15.06
C LYS A 146 0.65 5.21 -16.52
N LEU A 147 1.94 5.07 -16.79
CA LEU A 147 2.50 5.20 -18.13
C LEU A 147 2.03 4.08 -19.08
N GLU A 148 1.95 2.83 -18.60
CA GLU A 148 1.42 1.71 -19.37
C GLU A 148 -0.05 1.92 -19.75
N SER A 149 -0.86 2.47 -18.85
CA SER A 149 -2.27 2.81 -19.11
C SER A 149 -2.40 3.84 -20.24
N LEU A 150 -1.61 4.92 -20.18
CA LEU A 150 -1.60 5.98 -21.20
C LEU A 150 -1.19 5.45 -22.59
N LEU A 151 -0.28 4.47 -22.64
CA LEU A 151 0.37 4.02 -23.86
C LEU A 151 -0.19 2.73 -24.46
N LYS A 152 -1.17 2.09 -23.80
CA LYS A 152 -1.66 0.72 -24.07
C LYS A 152 -1.96 0.41 -25.54
N ASP A 153 -2.47 1.38 -26.30
CA ASP A 153 -2.90 1.20 -27.70
C ASP A 153 -2.12 2.05 -28.70
N THR A 154 -0.94 2.56 -28.31
CA THR A 154 -0.16 3.51 -29.12
C THR A 154 0.91 2.83 -30.02
N GLY A 155 0.97 1.49 -29.97
CA GLY A 155 1.83 0.69 -30.83
C GLY A 155 3.33 0.92 -30.60
N THR A 156 4.07 1.25 -31.66
CA THR A 156 5.54 1.40 -31.59
C THR A 156 5.97 2.58 -30.71
N PHE A 157 5.18 3.66 -30.68
CA PHE A 157 5.44 4.81 -29.82
C PHE A 157 5.46 4.38 -28.35
N GLY A 158 4.37 3.76 -27.88
CA GLY A 158 4.26 3.28 -26.50
C GLY A 158 5.35 2.30 -26.11
N ASN A 159 5.62 1.30 -26.97
CA ASN A 159 6.69 0.34 -26.73
C ASN A 159 8.08 0.98 -26.58
N ARG A 160 8.36 2.05 -27.33
CA ARG A 160 9.63 2.78 -27.25
C ARG A 160 9.69 3.67 -26.02
N THR A 161 8.60 4.35 -25.68
CA THR A 161 8.51 5.19 -24.48
C THR A 161 8.63 4.36 -23.20
N LEU A 162 7.99 3.19 -23.12
CA LEU A 162 8.14 2.27 -21.98
C LEU A 162 9.58 1.73 -21.82
N LYS A 163 10.27 1.46 -22.94
CA LYS A 163 11.69 1.08 -22.92
C LYS A 163 12.59 2.20 -22.42
N SER A 164 12.29 3.46 -22.77
CA SER A 164 13.01 4.62 -22.26
C SER A 164 12.74 4.83 -20.77
N PHE A 165 11.49 4.76 -20.35
CA PHE A 165 11.08 4.87 -18.94
C PHE A 165 11.81 3.87 -18.03
N SER A 166 12.02 2.63 -18.51
CA SER A 166 12.76 1.60 -17.76
C SER A 166 14.22 1.97 -17.45
N LYS A 167 14.76 3.01 -18.09
CA LYS A 167 16.12 3.54 -17.87
C LYS A 167 16.14 4.89 -17.16
N MET A 168 14.96 5.45 -16.88
CA MET A 168 14.80 6.76 -16.24
C MET A 168 14.67 6.58 -14.72
N ASN A 169 15.19 7.54 -13.98
CA ASN A 169 14.98 7.68 -12.53
C ASN A 169 14.36 9.06 -12.30
N PHE A 170 13.37 9.12 -11.43
CA PHE A 170 12.69 10.36 -11.05
C PHE A 170 12.89 10.58 -9.55
N GLU A 171 13.34 11.77 -9.18
CA GLU A 171 13.65 12.11 -7.79
C GLU A 171 12.36 12.27 -6.96
N ASN A 172 11.29 12.74 -7.59
CA ASN A 172 10.00 13.01 -6.96
C ASN A 172 8.84 12.75 -7.95
N ASP A 173 7.60 12.83 -7.45
CA ASP A 173 6.41 12.62 -8.27
C ASP A 173 6.14 13.80 -9.23
N GLU A 174 6.59 15.01 -8.91
CA GLU A 174 6.40 16.19 -9.77
C GLU A 174 7.18 16.06 -11.09
N GLU A 175 8.42 15.55 -11.04
CA GLU A 175 9.22 15.23 -12.23
C GLU A 175 8.57 14.13 -13.08
N PHE A 176 7.99 13.12 -12.42
CA PHE A 176 7.28 12.07 -13.13
C PHE A 176 6.02 12.59 -13.81
N GLU A 177 5.22 13.42 -13.14
CA GLU A 177 4.00 14.00 -13.72
C GLU A 177 4.33 14.98 -14.86
N GLN A 178 5.46 15.69 -14.77
CA GLN A 178 5.97 16.49 -15.89
C GLN A 178 6.35 15.61 -17.09
N PHE A 179 7.12 14.54 -16.86
CA PHE A 179 7.43 13.56 -17.90
C PHE A 179 6.17 12.93 -18.50
N LEU A 180 5.17 12.60 -17.67
CA LEU A 180 3.91 12.05 -18.13
C LEU A 180 3.16 13.06 -19.02
N SER A 181 3.16 14.35 -18.64
CA SER A 181 2.58 15.43 -19.45
C SER A 181 3.30 15.60 -20.79
N GLU A 182 4.63 15.54 -20.82
CA GLU A 182 5.42 15.57 -22.05
C GLU A 182 5.09 14.37 -22.96
N VAL A 183 4.97 13.16 -22.39
CA VAL A 183 4.54 11.97 -23.13
C VAL A 183 3.13 12.10 -23.68
N GLU A 184 2.20 12.74 -22.95
CA GLU A 184 0.84 13.02 -23.44
C GLU A 184 0.84 14.00 -24.62
N GLU A 185 1.67 15.04 -24.58
CA GLU A 185 1.83 16.00 -25.68
C GLU A 185 2.44 15.33 -26.91
N ASP A 186 3.54 14.58 -26.72
CA ASP A 186 4.19 13.81 -27.78
C ASP A 186 3.22 12.79 -28.39
N LEU A 187 2.36 12.17 -27.57
CA LEU A 187 1.35 11.24 -28.05
C LEU A 187 0.30 11.94 -28.93
N LYS A 188 -0.15 13.15 -28.54
CA LYS A 188 -1.07 13.96 -29.35
C LYS A 188 -0.42 14.33 -30.68
N ALA A 189 0.82 14.81 -30.65
CA ALA A 189 1.58 15.16 -31.85
C ALA A 189 1.78 13.94 -32.77
N TYR A 190 2.19 12.80 -32.21
CA TYR A 190 2.38 11.55 -32.95
C TYR A 190 1.09 11.06 -33.62
N ASN A 191 -0.04 11.12 -32.92
CA ASN A 191 -1.33 10.75 -33.48
C ASN A 191 -1.77 11.71 -34.59
N GLN A 192 -1.50 13.01 -34.43
CA GLN A 192 -1.79 14.01 -35.45
C GLN A 192 -0.92 13.81 -36.70
N GLU A 193 0.39 13.61 -36.55
CA GLU A 193 1.29 13.29 -37.68
C GLU A 193 0.84 12.04 -38.42
N ARG A 194 0.38 11.02 -37.70
CA ARG A 194 -0.16 9.80 -38.31
C ARG A 194 -1.46 10.06 -39.07
N ALA A 195 -2.35 10.90 -38.54
CA ALA A 195 -3.57 11.31 -39.23
C ALA A 195 -3.27 12.12 -40.49
N ASP A 196 -2.36 13.08 -40.40
CA ASP A 196 -1.93 13.94 -41.52
C ASP A 196 -1.19 13.15 -42.59
N ALA A 197 -0.32 12.21 -42.21
CA ALA A 197 0.34 11.29 -43.13
C ALA A 197 -0.68 10.37 -43.81
N GLY A 198 -1.63 9.82 -43.05
CA GLY A 198 -2.74 9.04 -43.60
C GLY A 198 -3.55 9.83 -44.63
N LEU A 199 -3.90 11.07 -44.32
CA LEU A 199 -4.60 11.99 -45.22
C LEU A 199 -3.77 12.34 -46.46
N SER A 200 -2.46 12.59 -46.29
CA SER A 200 -1.53 12.85 -47.39
C SER A 200 -1.40 11.66 -48.33
N THR A 201 -1.38 10.43 -47.78
CA THR A 201 -1.35 9.19 -48.57
C THR A 201 -2.67 8.86 -49.26
N LEU A 202 -3.80 9.40 -48.76
CA LEU A 202 -5.11 9.25 -49.41
C LEU A 202 -5.23 10.08 -50.70
N GLY A 203 -4.28 10.99 -50.92
CA GLY A 203 -4.24 11.87 -52.09
C GLY A 203 -5.33 12.95 -52.05
N THR A 204 -5.04 14.12 -52.58
CA THR A 204 -6.12 15.05 -52.95
C THR A 204 -7.02 14.33 -53.94
N PRO A 205 -8.34 14.23 -53.70
CA PRO A 205 -9.26 13.78 -54.74
C PRO A 205 -9.01 14.64 -55.99
N PRO A 206 -8.98 14.05 -57.19
CA PRO A 206 -8.61 14.78 -58.40
C PRO A 206 -9.47 16.04 -58.50
N ALA A 207 -8.82 17.20 -58.63
CA ALA A 207 -9.50 18.47 -58.79
C ALA A 207 -10.48 18.34 -59.96
N ALA A 208 -11.78 18.43 -59.67
CA ALA A 208 -12.85 18.41 -60.65
C ALA A 208 -12.76 19.69 -61.50
N GLY A 209 -11.89 19.64 -62.51
CA GLY A 209 -11.58 20.73 -63.41
C GLY A 209 -11.18 20.17 -64.77
N THR A 210 -11.95 19.22 -65.30
CA THR A 210 -12.24 18.99 -66.72
C THR A 210 -13.00 17.68 -66.90
N GLY A 211 -14.34 17.73 -66.73
CA GLY A 211 -15.23 16.74 -67.36
C GLY A 211 -16.31 16.12 -66.47
N LYS A 212 -17.48 16.78 -66.45
CA LYS A 212 -18.84 16.27 -66.16
C LYS A 212 -19.19 15.89 -64.69
N PRO A 213 -20.43 16.17 -64.26
CA PRO A 213 -20.80 16.28 -62.85
C PRO A 213 -20.88 14.92 -62.14
N ASP A 214 -20.24 14.90 -60.98
CA ASP A 214 -20.51 14.20 -59.73
C ASP A 214 -21.53 13.04 -59.79
N LYS A 215 -21.02 11.82 -59.65
CA LYS A 215 -21.76 10.79 -58.94
C LYS A 215 -21.65 11.14 -57.46
N GLU A 216 -22.75 11.64 -56.91
CA GLU A 216 -22.99 11.69 -55.47
C GLU A 216 -22.55 10.34 -54.88
N ILE A 217 -21.62 10.39 -53.93
CA ILE A 217 -21.49 9.30 -52.98
C ILE A 217 -22.79 9.36 -52.19
N GLU A 218 -23.75 8.50 -52.58
CA GLU A 218 -24.96 8.28 -51.80
C GLU A 218 -24.50 7.86 -50.39
N LEU A 219 -24.53 8.83 -49.47
CA LEU A 219 -24.44 8.57 -48.05
C LEU A 219 -25.60 7.62 -47.76
N LEU A 220 -25.29 6.40 -47.29
CA LEU A 220 -26.31 5.43 -46.89
C LEU A 220 -27.35 6.14 -46.04
N THR A 221 -28.60 6.05 -46.48
CA THR A 221 -29.70 6.71 -45.78
C THR A 221 -29.94 5.99 -44.45
N ASP A 222 -30.44 6.69 -43.43
CA ASP A 222 -30.69 6.11 -42.10
C ASP A 222 -31.58 4.84 -42.18
N ALA A 223 -32.45 4.75 -43.20
CA ALA A 223 -33.26 3.58 -43.49
C ALA A 223 -32.46 2.33 -43.90
N GLU A 224 -31.32 2.48 -44.55
CA GLU A 224 -30.43 1.38 -44.94
C GLU A 224 -29.60 0.88 -43.74
N ILE A 225 -29.21 1.79 -42.83
CA ILE A 225 -28.52 1.46 -41.58
C ILE A 225 -29.45 0.66 -40.65
N ASP A 226 -30.72 1.05 -40.53
CA ASP A 226 -31.72 0.33 -39.72
C ASP A 226 -32.02 -1.09 -40.24
N SER A 227 -31.86 -1.34 -41.54
CA SER A 227 -32.04 -2.67 -42.12
C SER A 227 -30.92 -3.65 -41.75
N ILE A 228 -29.70 -3.14 -41.52
CA ILE A 228 -28.53 -3.95 -41.15
C ILE A 228 -28.59 -4.34 -39.68
N VAL A 229 -29.11 -3.44 -38.82
CA VAL A 229 -29.26 -3.69 -37.37
C VAL A 229 -30.37 -4.70 -37.08
N ASN A 230 -31.44 -4.74 -37.87
CA ASN A 230 -32.56 -5.68 -37.67
C ASN A 230 -32.34 -7.08 -38.26
N ASN A 231 -31.16 -7.37 -38.84
CA ASN A 231 -30.81 -8.67 -39.41
C ASN A 231 -29.75 -9.43 -38.61
N PHE A 232 -29.51 -9.07 -37.34
CA PHE A 232 -28.73 -9.84 -36.37
C PHE A 232 -29.57 -10.35 -35.20
#